data_AF-A0A962BEE6-F1
#
_entry.id   AF-A0A962BEE6-F1
#
_cell.length_a   1.000
_cell.length_b   1.000
_cell.length_c   1.000
_cell.angle_alpha   90.00
_cell.angle_beta   90.00
_cell.angle_gamma   90.00
#
_symmetry.space_group_name_H-M   'P 1'
#
loop_
_entity.id
_entity.type
_entity.pdbx_description
1 polymer ?
#
loop_
_entity_poly.entity_id
_entity_poly.type
_entity_poly.pdbx_seq_one_letter_code
_entity_poly.pdbx_strand_id
1 'polypeptide(L)'
;MWISQKLAFLLGGLILPLQLYPEWLQSIAWLTPYPAMLNIPGKIAFDPSITDMAAALGIQLLWLAIIIACGFWMQARAYETILKRGQ
;
A
#
# COMPACT_ATOMS: atom_id res chain seq x y z
N MET A 1 13.69 -2.26 4.65
CA MET A 1 13.26 -0.86 4.93
C MET A 1 13.58 0.11 3.80
N TRP A 2 14.82 0.17 3.28
CA TRP A 2 15.23 1.18 2.31
C TRP A 2 14.38 1.24 1.01
N ILE A 3 14.06 0.09 0.41
CA ILE A 3 13.32 0.06 -0.87
C ILE A 3 11.86 0.52 -0.71
N SER A 4 11.18 0.04 0.34
CA SER A 4 9.78 0.36 0.62
C SER A 4 9.60 1.84 0.96
N GLN A 5 10.57 2.44 1.65
CA GLN A 5 10.57 3.87 1.94
C GLN A 5 10.68 4.71 0.66
N LYS A 6 11.57 4.33 -0.26
CA LYS A 6 11.68 5.03 -1.56
C LYS A 6 10.41 4.92 -2.38
N LEU A 7 9.79 3.74 -2.40
CA LEU A 7 8.51 3.52 -3.06
C LEU A 7 7.40 4.37 -2.41
N ALA A 8 7.35 4.44 -1.09
CA ALA A 8 6.40 5.29 -0.39
C ALA A 8 6.60 6.77 -0.72
N PHE A 9 7.84 7.25 -0.81
CA PHE A 9 8.11 8.65 -1.18
C PHE A 9 7.69 8.96 -2.62
N LEU A 10 8.00 8.06 -3.55
CA LEU A 10 7.66 8.23 -4.97
C LEU A 10 6.16 8.08 -5.19
N LEU A 11 5.58 6.92 -4.84
CA LEU A 11 4.20 6.55 -5.12
C LEU A 11 3.19 7.09 -4.10
N GLY A 12 3.66 7.53 -2.93
CA GLY A 12 2.81 8.23 -1.95
C GLY A 12 2.72 9.74 -2.19
N GLY A 13 3.42 10.28 -3.19
CA GLY A 13 3.34 11.70 -3.54
C GLY A 13 4.01 12.65 -2.55
N LEU A 14 5.07 12.20 -1.87
CA LEU A 14 5.80 13.02 -0.90
C LEU A 14 6.84 13.92 -1.57
N ILE A 15 7.39 13.50 -2.72
CA ILE A 15 8.32 14.31 -3.53
C ILE A 15 7.57 15.47 -4.21
N LEU A 16 6.42 15.15 -4.80
CA LEU A 16 5.53 16.09 -5.47
C LEU A 16 4.11 15.50 -5.42
N PRO A 17 3.05 16.32 -5.30
CA PRO A 17 1.68 15.83 -5.30
C PRO A 17 1.39 14.89 -6.47
N LEU A 18 0.74 13.75 -6.20
CA LEU A 18 0.43 12.72 -7.21
C LEU A 18 -0.33 13.30 -8.41
N GLN A 19 -1.15 14.32 -8.21
CA GLN A 19 -1.92 15.00 -9.26
C GLN A 19 -1.02 15.61 -10.35
N LEU A 20 0.24 15.89 -10.04
CA LEU A 20 1.23 16.46 -10.94
C LEU A 20 2.08 15.40 -11.66
N TYR A 21 1.87 14.11 -11.36
CA TYR A 21 2.62 13.02 -11.99
C TYR A 21 2.02 12.67 -13.37
N PRO A 22 2.80 12.04 -14.27
CA PRO A 22 2.23 11.43 -15.47
C PRO A 22 1.14 10.40 -15.14
N GLU A 23 0.09 10.33 -15.96
CA GLU A 23 -1.10 9.48 -15.70
C GLU A 23 -0.74 8.02 -15.42
N TRP A 24 0.16 7.44 -16.22
CA TRP A 24 0.58 6.05 -16.05
C TRP A 24 1.18 5.78 -14.66
N LEU A 25 1.88 6.76 -14.09
CA LEU A 25 2.51 6.62 -12.78
C LEU A 25 1.47 6.83 -11.67
N GLN A 26 0.50 7.71 -11.88
CA GLN A 26 -0.66 7.83 -10.99
C GLN A 26 -1.43 6.51 -10.91
N SER A 27 -1.70 5.85 -12.05
CA SER A 27 -2.38 4.55 -12.07
C SER A 27 -1.63 3.50 -11.25
N ILE A 28 -0.30 3.44 -11.38
CA ILE A 28 0.53 2.53 -10.58
C ILE A 28 0.46 2.89 -9.09
N ALA A 29 0.55 4.17 -8.76
CA ALA A 29 0.46 4.63 -7.37
C ALA A 29 -0.88 4.22 -6.73
N TRP A 30 -2.00 4.46 -7.41
CA TRP A 30 -3.34 4.11 -6.93
C TRP A 30 -3.60 2.60 -6.80
N LEU A 31 -2.81 1.77 -7.49
CA LEU A 31 -2.80 0.32 -7.31
C LEU A 31 -2.03 -0.14 -6.05
N THR A 32 -1.43 0.77 -5.28
CA THR A 32 -0.65 0.44 -4.08
C THR A 32 -1.29 1.06 -2.83
N PRO A 33 -0.89 0.66 -1.61
CA PRO A 33 -1.37 1.31 -0.40
C PRO A 33 -0.79 2.72 -0.17
N TYR A 34 0.26 3.12 -0.90
CA TYR A 34 1.04 4.32 -0.57
C TYR A 34 0.27 5.65 -0.68
N PRO A 35 -0.61 5.89 -1.68
CA PRO A 35 -1.40 7.12 -1.72
C PRO A 35 -2.31 7.28 -0.51
N ALA A 36 -2.95 6.20 -0.04
CA ALA A 36 -3.80 6.23 1.14
C ALA A 36 -3.02 6.47 2.44
N MET A 37 -1.72 6.20 2.46
CA MET A 37 -0.85 6.46 3.61
C MET A 37 -0.30 7.88 3.66
N LEU A 38 -0.05 8.51 2.51
CA LEU A 38 0.70 9.78 2.43
C LEU A 38 -0.05 10.88 1.67
N ASN A 39 -0.55 10.60 0.47
CA ASN A 39 -1.19 11.60 -0.37
C ASN A 39 -2.55 12.05 0.18
N ILE A 40 -3.44 11.10 0.52
CA ILE A 40 -4.78 11.42 0.99
C ILE A 40 -4.75 12.16 2.35
N PRO A 41 -3.95 11.75 3.36
CA PRO A 41 -3.80 12.54 4.59
C PRO A 41 -3.25 13.94 4.35
N GLY A 42 -2.29 14.07 3.42
CA GLY A 42 -1.79 15.37 3.00
C GLY A 42 -2.89 16.25 2.41
N LYS A 43 -3.75 15.70 1.54
CA LYS A 43 -4.92 16.40 0.99
C LYS A 43 -5.92 16.83 2.07
N ILE A 44 -6.27 15.92 2.99
CA ILE A 44 -7.22 16.17 4.09
C ILE A 44 -6.73 17.29 5.01
N ALA A 45 -5.41 17.42 5.21
CA ALA A 45 -4.85 18.49 6.03
C ALA A 45 -5.12 19.90 5.44
N PHE A 46 -5.26 20.02 4.12
CA PHE A 46 -5.60 21.27 3.45
C PHE A 46 -7.11 21.41 3.17
N ASP A 47 -7.78 20.31 2.83
CA ASP A 47 -9.22 20.26 2.53
C ASP A 47 -9.87 19.05 3.21
N PRO A 48 -10.38 19.22 4.45
CA PRO A 48 -10.93 18.12 5.24
C PRO A 48 -12.20 17.52 4.63
N SER A 49 -12.13 16.23 4.26
CA SER A 49 -13.27 15.47 3.73
C SER A 49 -13.42 14.13 4.46
N ILE A 50 -14.58 13.92 5.07
CA ILE A 50 -14.92 12.65 5.76
C ILE A 50 -14.93 11.50 4.76
N THR A 51 -15.37 11.74 3.53
CA THR A 51 -15.39 10.74 2.47
C THR A 51 -13.98 10.27 2.12
N ASP A 52 -13.03 11.20 2.01
CA ASP A 52 -11.63 10.88 1.72
C ASP A 52 -10.97 10.14 2.89
N MET A 53 -11.32 10.50 4.14
CA MET A 53 -10.87 9.78 5.33
C MET A 53 -11.39 8.33 5.35
N ALA A 54 -12.69 8.13 5.11
CA ALA A 54 -13.28 6.79 5.07
C ALA A 54 -12.69 5.94 3.94
N ALA A 55 -12.46 6.52 2.77
CA ALA A 55 -11.81 5.84 1.64
C ALA A 55 -10.36 5.44 1.99
N ALA A 56 -9.57 6.33 2.60
CA ALA A 56 -8.20 6.03 3.02
C ALA A 56 -8.16 4.86 4.01
N LEU A 57 -9.04 4.86 5.01
CA LEU A 57 -9.16 3.76 5.97
C LEU A 57 -9.60 2.46 5.31
N GLY A 58 -10.58 2.51 4.40
CA GLY A 58 -11.05 1.33 3.66
C GLY A 58 -9.94 0.70 2.82
N ILE A 59 -9.14 1.50 2.11
CA ILE A 59 -7.99 1.03 1.33
C ILE A 59 -6.92 0.41 2.24
N GLN A 60 -6.64 1.03 3.39
CA GLN A 60 -5.66 0.49 4.35
C GLN A 60 -6.10 -0.87 4.91
N LEU A 61 -7.38 -1.02 5.29
CA LEU A 61 -7.93 -2.29 5.76
C LEU A 61 -7.90 -3.38 4.68
N LEU A 62 -8.22 -3.01 3.44
CA LEU A 62 -8.13 -3.92 2.29
C LEU A 62 -6.71 -4.46 2.11
N TRP A 63 -5.71 -3.58 2.07
CA TRP A 63 -4.32 -3.98 1.89
C TRP A 63 -3.78 -4.77 3.09
N LEU A 64 -4.18 -4.41 4.30
CA LEU A 64 -3.86 -5.19 5.50
C LEU A 64 -4.37 -6.62 5.37
N ALA A 65 -5.64 -6.81 4.96
CA ALA A 65 -6.23 -8.12 4.76
C ALA A 65 -5.50 -8.92 3.65
N ILE A 66 -5.15 -8.28 2.53
CA ILE A 66 -4.39 -8.91 1.44
C ILE A 66 -3.02 -9.41 1.94
N ILE A 67 -2.27 -8.56 2.64
CA ILE A 67 -0.93 -8.91 3.14
C ILE A 67 -1.00 -10.07 4.14
N ILE A 68 -1.98 -10.03 5.05
CA ILE A 68 -2.21 -11.10 6.03
C ILE A 68 -2.55 -12.42 5.31
N ALA A 69 -3.47 -12.38 4.35
CA ALA A 69 -3.87 -13.56 3.58
C ALA A 69 -2.67 -14.15 2.79
N CYS A 70 -1.88 -13.30 2.13
CA CYS A 70 -0.65 -13.73 1.47
C CYS A 70 0.34 -14.35 2.46
N GLY A 71 0.51 -13.76 3.64
CA GLY A 71 1.39 -14.28 4.69
C GLY A 71 0.98 -15.66 5.19
N PHE A 72 -0.32 -15.88 5.42
CA PHE A 72 -0.85 -17.19 5.81
C PHE A 72 -0.68 -18.23 4.69
N TRP A 73 -0.95 -17.84 3.44
CA TRP A 73 -0.81 -18.73 2.30
C TRP A 73 0.65 -19.16 2.05
N MET A 74 1.59 -18.22 2.18
CA MET A 74 3.02 -18.52 2.08
C MET A 74 3.48 -19.45 3.20
N GLN A 75 3.02 -19.23 4.44
CA GLN A 75 3.34 -20.12 5.55
C GLN A 75 2.83 -21.53 5.32
N ALA A 76 1.56 -21.69 4.93
CA ALA A 76 0.98 -23.00 4.64
C ALA A 76 1.82 -23.80 3.62
N ARG A 77 2.29 -23.13 2.56
CA ARG A 77 3.16 -23.76 1.54
C ARG A 77 4.59 -24.04 2.03
N ALA A 78 5.14 -23.16 2.86
CA ALA A 78 6.48 -23.34 3.41
C ALA A 78 6.54 -24.56 4.36
N TYR A 79 5.52 -24.74 5.21
CA TYR A 79 5.42 -25.88 6.12
C TYR A 79 5.40 -27.22 5.37
N GLU A 80 4.66 -27.33 4.27
CA GLU A 80 4.64 -28.54 3.44
C GLU A 80 5.99 -28.88 2.80
N THR A 81 6.80 -27.85 2.47
CA THR A 81 8.10 -28.03 1.81
C THR A 81 9.18 -28.47 2.79
N ILE A 82 9.13 -28.00 4.04
CA ILE A 82 10.12 -28.33 5.08
C ILE A 82 9.92 -29.76 5.60
N LEU A 83 8.66 -30.19 5.81
CA LEU A 83 8.36 -31.57 6.25
C LEU A 83 8.83 -32.64 5.26
N LYS A 84 8.83 -32.33 3.96
CA LYS A 84 9.32 -33.24 2.89
C LYS A 84 10.84 -33.34 2.78
N ARG A 85 11.61 -32.42 3.39
CA ARG A 85 13.09 -32.42 3.37
C ARG A 85 13.72 -32.98 4.65
N GLY A 86 12.91 -33.23 5.69
CA GLY A 86 13.35 -33.81 6.97
C GLY A 86 13.16 -35.32 7.09
N GLN A 87 12.64 -35.99 6.06
CA GLN A 87 12.64 -37.45 5.88
C GLN A 87 13.69 -37.83 4.84
#